data_AF-A0A7W4EAH2-F1
#
_entry.id   AF-A0A7W4EAH2-F1
#
_cell.length_a   1.000
_cell.length_b   1.000
_cell.length_c   1.000
_cell.angle_alpha   90.00
_cell.angle_beta   90.00
_cell.angle_gamma   90.00
#
_symmetry.space_group_name_H-M   'P 1'
#
loop_
_entity.id
_entity.type
_entity.pdbx_description
1 polymer ?
#
loop_
_entity_poly.entity_id
_entity_poly.type
_entity_poly.pdbx_seq_one_letter_code
_entity_poly.pdbx_strand_id
1 'polypeptide(L)'
;MKWETQVHNEEMTRQLADQIARQLAAPLVIELVGDVGAGKTTFTRYLARALGVTEPVQSPTFTLSRMYDVADGRRLVHYDFYRLGEAGIIADELAETSADNTTITVIEWASSIDAALPKDRLVVHIVPRDEQVRDISLHSSGPQSDRVIRGLSDAPKHYVLAKMSDAWAELAIVDARGKEIAARHWEAGRSLARDLHQELEQLAMFDENHSWQDIAGIGVYAGPGSFTSLRIGLTVFNTYAHELRLPIVGVQDDVDTWKQRALKRLVAGEHDEIVMPQYGAPAHITAPRK
;
A
#
# COMPACT_ATOMS: atom_id res chain seq x y z
N MET A 1 4.44 -16.20 -13.14
CA MET A 1 4.66 -16.15 -11.67
C MET A 1 3.32 -16.03 -10.95
N LYS A 2 3.28 -16.21 -9.62
CA LYS A 2 2.05 -16.09 -8.82
C LYS A 2 2.32 -15.30 -7.54
N TRP A 3 1.39 -14.44 -7.16
CA TRP A 3 1.39 -13.71 -5.89
C TRP A 3 -0.03 -13.69 -5.30
N GLU A 4 -0.17 -13.71 -3.99
CA GLU A 4 -1.47 -13.80 -3.31
C GLU A 4 -1.49 -12.94 -2.05
N THR A 5 -2.66 -12.37 -1.76
CA THR A 5 -2.95 -11.69 -0.50
C THR A 5 -4.43 -11.77 -0.15
N GLN A 6 -4.75 -11.43 1.09
CA GLN A 6 -6.12 -11.20 1.55
C GLN A 6 -6.28 -9.72 1.89
N VAL A 7 -7.34 -9.10 1.36
CA VAL A 7 -7.73 -7.73 1.71
C VAL A 7 -8.98 -7.77 2.57
N HIS A 8 -8.98 -7.04 3.68
CA HIS A 8 -10.06 -7.09 4.68
C HIS A 8 -10.98 -5.86 4.64
N ASN A 9 -10.63 -4.86 3.83
CA ASN A 9 -11.40 -3.63 3.69
C ASN A 9 -11.06 -2.93 2.36
N GLU A 10 -11.81 -1.88 2.07
CA GLU A 10 -11.67 -1.11 0.84
C GLU A 10 -10.32 -0.38 0.77
N GLU A 11 -9.78 0.04 1.91
CA GLU A 11 -8.49 0.72 2.02
C GLU A 11 -7.30 -0.19 1.65
N MET A 12 -7.31 -1.45 2.08
CA MET A 12 -6.33 -2.45 1.65
C MET A 12 -6.41 -2.72 0.13
N THR A 13 -7.62 -2.69 -0.44
CA THR A 13 -7.81 -2.80 -1.89
C THR A 13 -7.20 -1.61 -2.63
N ARG A 14 -7.38 -0.40 -2.09
CA ARG A 14 -6.76 0.83 -2.60
C ARG A 14 -5.24 0.75 -2.55
N GLN A 15 -4.67 0.34 -1.42
CA GLN A 15 -3.23 0.21 -1.24
C GLN A 15 -2.63 -0.83 -2.19
N LEU A 16 -3.29 -1.97 -2.37
CA LEU A 16 -2.86 -2.97 -3.34
C LEU A 16 -2.85 -2.41 -4.77
N ALA A 17 -3.89 -1.66 -5.14
CA ALA A 17 -3.94 -1.00 -6.44
C ALA A 17 -2.82 0.05 -6.60
N ASP A 18 -2.50 0.82 -5.56
CA ASP A 18 -1.37 1.75 -5.54
C ASP A 18 -0.03 1.03 -5.76
N GLN A 19 0.18 -0.09 -5.07
CA GLN A 19 1.39 -0.90 -5.21
C GLN A 19 1.52 -1.46 -6.62
N ILE A 20 0.44 -1.98 -7.19
CA ILE A 20 0.42 -2.49 -8.57
C ILE A 20 0.72 -1.35 -9.54
N ALA A 21 0.05 -0.20 -9.42
CA ALA A 21 0.21 0.95 -10.32
C ALA A 21 1.66 1.44 -10.42
N ARG A 22 2.40 1.43 -9.31
CA ARG A 22 3.83 1.83 -9.28
C ARG A 22 4.74 0.91 -10.11
N GLN A 23 4.31 -0.33 -10.32
CA GLN A 23 5.08 -1.32 -11.09
C GLN A 23 4.61 -1.41 -12.56
N LEU A 24 3.52 -0.74 -12.93
CA LEU A 24 2.96 -0.80 -14.29
C LEU A 24 3.79 0.02 -15.27
N ALA A 25 4.20 -0.64 -16.35
CA ALA A 25 4.72 -0.02 -17.55
C ALA A 25 3.81 -0.36 -18.74
N ALA A 26 3.56 0.60 -19.62
CA ALA A 26 2.85 0.37 -20.87
C ALA A 26 3.79 -0.24 -21.94
N PRO A 27 3.27 -1.01 -22.91
CA PRO A 27 1.90 -1.54 -22.93
C PRO A 27 1.74 -2.64 -21.87
N LEU A 28 0.58 -2.76 -21.22
CA LEU A 28 0.27 -3.95 -20.42
C LEU A 28 -1.23 -4.16 -20.31
N VAL A 29 -1.67 -5.40 -20.51
CA VAL A 29 -3.05 -5.84 -20.27
C VAL A 29 -3.20 -6.42 -18.88
N ILE A 30 -4.25 -5.98 -18.18
CA ILE A 30 -4.68 -6.46 -16.88
C ILE A 30 -6.06 -7.09 -17.05
N GLU A 31 -6.15 -8.39 -16.85
CA GLU A 31 -7.40 -9.16 -16.90
C GLU A 31 -7.97 -9.29 -15.48
N LEU A 32 -9.19 -8.80 -15.24
CA LEU A 32 -9.88 -8.92 -13.96
C LEU A 32 -10.88 -10.08 -14.00
N VAL A 33 -10.64 -11.08 -13.16
CA VAL A 33 -11.44 -12.30 -13.06
C VAL A 33 -12.12 -12.35 -11.69
N GLY A 34 -13.43 -12.58 -11.67
CA GLY A 34 -14.20 -12.73 -10.45
C GLY A 34 -15.69 -12.60 -10.72
N ASP A 35 -16.52 -13.07 -9.80
CA ASP A 35 -17.97 -13.08 -9.95
C ASP A 35 -18.57 -11.66 -10.00
N VAL A 36 -19.86 -11.58 -10.34
CA VAL A 36 -20.63 -10.33 -10.23
C VAL A 36 -20.56 -9.86 -8.77
N GLY A 37 -20.20 -8.59 -8.56
CA GLY A 37 -20.05 -8.03 -7.21
C GLY A 37 -18.71 -8.34 -6.51
N ALA A 38 -17.79 -9.07 -7.15
CA ALA A 38 -16.48 -9.37 -6.55
C ALA A 38 -15.63 -8.11 -6.24
N GLY A 39 -15.88 -7.00 -6.96
CA GLY A 39 -15.17 -5.73 -6.76
C GLY A 39 -14.25 -5.31 -7.92
N LYS A 40 -14.36 -5.95 -9.10
CA LYS A 40 -13.53 -5.65 -10.29
C LYS A 40 -13.51 -4.16 -10.69
N THR A 41 -14.68 -3.53 -10.82
CA THR A 41 -14.77 -2.09 -11.12
C THR A 41 -14.23 -1.22 -9.98
N THR A 42 -14.40 -1.64 -8.72
CA THR A 42 -13.82 -0.93 -7.56
C THR A 42 -12.29 -0.97 -7.62
N PHE A 43 -11.70 -2.13 -7.90
CA PHE A 43 -10.27 -2.28 -8.13
C PHE A 43 -9.78 -1.39 -9.28
N THR A 44 -10.49 -1.40 -10.42
CA THR A 44 -10.16 -0.55 -11.58
C THR A 44 -10.17 0.94 -11.22
N ARG A 45 -11.14 1.39 -10.43
CA ARG A 45 -11.22 2.78 -9.96
C ARG A 45 -10.02 3.16 -9.10
N TYR A 46 -9.60 2.28 -8.20
CA TYR A 46 -8.42 2.54 -7.38
C TYR A 46 -7.14 2.53 -8.19
N LEU A 47 -6.99 1.59 -9.13
CA LEU A 47 -5.84 1.54 -10.03
C LEU A 47 -5.75 2.81 -10.89
N ALA A 48 -6.88 3.25 -11.45
CA ALA A 48 -6.95 4.47 -12.24
C ALA A 48 -6.51 5.71 -11.42
N ARG A 49 -7.03 5.84 -10.19
CA ARG A 49 -6.62 6.93 -9.28
C ARG A 49 -5.13 6.86 -8.96
N ALA A 50 -4.60 5.66 -8.70
CA ALA A 50 -3.19 5.44 -8.40
C ALA A 50 -2.27 5.82 -9.58
N LEU A 51 -2.74 5.61 -10.81
CA LEU A 51 -2.06 6.05 -12.03
C LEU A 51 -2.12 7.58 -12.20
N GLY A 52 -3.08 8.26 -11.58
CA GLY A 52 -3.26 9.71 -11.67
C GLY A 52 -4.43 10.15 -12.55
N VAL A 53 -5.38 9.25 -12.85
CA VAL A 53 -6.65 9.62 -13.50
C VAL A 53 -7.47 10.48 -12.53
N THR A 54 -7.86 11.67 -12.98
CA THR A 54 -8.58 12.65 -12.15
C THR A 54 -10.10 12.59 -12.32
N GLU A 55 -10.57 12.04 -13.43
CA GLU A 55 -12.00 11.93 -13.73
C GLU A 55 -12.66 10.70 -13.05
N PRO A 56 -14.00 10.71 -12.88
CA PRO A 56 -14.71 9.58 -12.28
C PRO A 56 -14.68 8.31 -13.16
N VAL A 57 -14.02 7.27 -12.64
CA VAL A 57 -14.02 5.94 -13.29
C VAL A 57 -15.32 5.19 -13.00
N GLN A 58 -16.04 4.82 -14.06
CA GLN A 58 -17.28 4.04 -14.00
C GLN A 58 -17.16 2.80 -14.88
N SER A 59 -17.95 1.77 -14.57
CA SER A 59 -17.98 0.56 -15.39
C SER A 59 -18.50 0.87 -16.81
N PRO A 60 -17.80 0.45 -17.87
CA PRO A 60 -18.22 0.62 -19.26
C PRO A 60 -19.25 -0.43 -19.70
N THR A 61 -20.00 -1.05 -18.79
CA THR A 61 -20.98 -2.11 -19.09
C THR A 61 -21.97 -1.77 -20.22
N PHE A 62 -22.24 -0.49 -20.48
CA PHE A 62 -23.11 -0.02 -21.58
C PHE A 62 -22.37 0.64 -22.75
N THR A 63 -21.11 1.03 -22.58
CA THR A 63 -20.30 1.71 -23.60
C THR A 63 -19.20 0.84 -24.18
N LEU A 64 -19.13 -0.45 -23.78
CA LEU A 64 -18.09 -1.43 -24.08
C LEU A 64 -16.73 -1.07 -23.48
N SER A 65 -16.24 0.13 -23.75
CA SER A 65 -14.97 0.66 -23.27
C SER A 65 -15.10 2.09 -22.75
N ARG A 66 -14.11 2.50 -21.96
CA ARG A 66 -13.84 3.90 -21.60
C ARG A 66 -12.34 4.14 -21.59
N MET A 67 -11.94 5.31 -22.05
CA MET A 67 -10.56 5.77 -22.07
C MET A 67 -10.39 6.90 -21.07
N TYR A 68 -9.28 6.88 -20.35
CA TYR A 68 -8.94 7.85 -19.31
C TYR A 68 -7.50 8.32 -19.52
N ASP A 69 -7.30 9.64 -19.49
CA ASP A 69 -5.96 10.22 -19.58
C ASP A 69 -5.24 10.12 -18.22
N VAL A 70 -3.98 9.71 -18.28
CA VAL A 70 -3.10 9.60 -17.11
C VAL A 70 -2.16 10.80 -17.08
N ALA A 71 -1.92 11.37 -15.90
CA ALA A 71 -1.17 12.62 -15.74
C ALA A 71 0.27 12.59 -16.31
N ASP A 72 0.87 11.40 -16.47
CA ASP A 72 2.21 11.20 -17.04
C ASP A 72 2.22 10.98 -18.56
N GLY A 73 1.09 11.19 -19.24
CA GLY A 73 0.96 11.06 -20.69
C GLY A 73 0.58 9.65 -21.17
N ARG A 74 0.41 8.69 -20.26
CA ARG A 74 -0.17 7.38 -20.57
C ARG A 74 -1.69 7.45 -20.70
N ARG A 75 -2.28 6.35 -21.16
CA ARG A 75 -3.73 6.15 -21.19
C ARG A 75 -4.12 4.89 -20.44
N LEU A 76 -5.27 4.92 -19.77
CA LEU A 76 -5.93 3.75 -19.21
C LEU A 76 -7.19 3.48 -20.02
N VAL A 77 -7.30 2.29 -20.63
CA VAL A 77 -8.51 1.86 -21.33
C VAL A 77 -9.17 0.72 -20.56
N HIS A 78 -10.41 0.92 -20.14
CA HIS A 78 -11.19 -0.06 -19.39
C HIS A 78 -12.24 -0.67 -20.30
N TYR A 79 -12.24 -1.99 -20.44
CA TYR A 79 -13.25 -2.79 -21.15
C TYR A 79 -14.07 -3.64 -20.17
N ASP A 80 -15.36 -3.81 -20.45
CA ASP A 80 -16.25 -4.73 -19.72
C ASP A 80 -17.05 -5.57 -20.73
N PHE A 81 -16.71 -6.86 -20.82
CA PHE A 81 -17.31 -7.79 -21.77
C PHE A 81 -18.53 -8.55 -21.23
N TYR A 82 -19.06 -8.20 -20.05
CA TYR A 82 -20.16 -8.93 -19.41
C TYR A 82 -21.42 -9.12 -20.30
N ARG A 83 -21.68 -8.19 -21.23
CA ARG A 83 -22.93 -8.14 -22.02
C ARG A 83 -22.79 -8.35 -23.53
N LEU A 84 -21.60 -8.69 -24.03
CA LEU A 84 -21.37 -8.78 -25.48
C LEU A 84 -21.51 -10.22 -25.98
N GLY A 85 -22.44 -10.40 -26.92
CA GLY A 85 -22.71 -11.69 -27.56
C GLY A 85 -21.78 -12.04 -28.71
N GLU A 86 -21.04 -11.08 -29.29
CA GLU A 86 -20.16 -11.33 -30.44
C GLU A 86 -18.85 -10.55 -30.34
N ALA A 87 -17.77 -11.26 -29.98
CA ALA A 87 -16.41 -10.79 -29.79
C ALA A 87 -15.70 -10.25 -31.05
N GLY A 88 -16.20 -10.57 -32.25
CA GLY A 88 -15.45 -10.43 -33.51
C GLY A 88 -15.12 -8.98 -33.90
N ILE A 89 -16.04 -8.04 -33.68
CA ILE A 89 -15.84 -6.61 -34.07
C ILE A 89 -14.86 -5.90 -33.14
N ILE A 90 -14.71 -6.39 -31.90
CA ILE A 90 -13.97 -5.70 -30.85
C ILE A 90 -12.55 -6.25 -30.72
N ALA A 91 -12.31 -7.47 -31.20
CA ALA A 91 -11.00 -8.11 -31.15
C ALA A 91 -9.92 -7.26 -31.84
N ASP A 92 -10.23 -6.63 -32.99
CA ASP A 92 -9.29 -5.79 -33.72
C ASP A 92 -8.99 -4.48 -32.96
N GLU A 93 -10.03 -3.79 -32.45
CA GLU A 93 -9.86 -2.57 -31.63
C GLU A 93 -9.05 -2.85 -30.36
N LEU A 94 -9.32 -3.99 -29.71
CA LEU A 94 -8.60 -4.40 -28.52
C LEU A 94 -7.14 -4.74 -28.84
N ALA A 95 -6.87 -5.40 -29.96
CA ALA A 95 -5.52 -5.71 -30.40
C ALA A 95 -4.72 -4.43 -30.67
N GLU A 96 -5.32 -3.43 -31.34
CA GLU A 96 -4.69 -2.12 -31.55
C GLU A 96 -4.42 -1.40 -30.22
N THR A 97 -5.42 -1.36 -29.34
CA THR A 97 -5.33 -0.67 -28.04
C THR A 97 -4.29 -1.30 -27.12
N SER A 98 -4.25 -2.64 -27.06
CA SER A 98 -3.30 -3.39 -26.23
C SER A 98 -1.87 -3.38 -26.78
N ALA A 99 -1.68 -3.07 -28.06
CA ALA A 99 -0.36 -2.91 -28.67
C ALA A 99 0.21 -1.47 -28.56
N ASP A 100 -0.59 -0.49 -28.14
CA ASP A 100 -0.12 0.88 -27.99
C ASP A 100 0.83 1.02 -26.79
N ASN A 101 2.07 1.45 -27.08
CA ASN A 101 3.16 1.60 -26.10
C ASN A 101 2.89 2.59 -24.95
N THR A 102 1.81 3.36 -25.02
CA THR A 102 1.40 4.32 -23.98
C THR A 102 0.18 3.87 -23.19
N THR A 103 -0.39 2.71 -23.52
CA THR A 103 -1.68 2.26 -22.99
C THR A 103 -1.56 1.15 -21.95
N ILE A 104 -2.25 1.32 -20.83
CA ILE A 104 -2.60 0.24 -19.91
C ILE A 104 -4.05 -0.15 -20.18
N THR A 105 -4.30 -1.44 -20.42
CA THR A 105 -5.66 -1.93 -20.71
C THR A 105 -6.15 -2.78 -19.55
N VAL A 106 -7.31 -2.43 -18.98
CA VAL A 106 -7.99 -3.23 -17.95
C VAL A 106 -9.22 -3.86 -18.57
N ILE A 107 -9.36 -5.17 -18.42
CA ILE A 107 -10.44 -5.93 -19.05
C ILE A 107 -11.19 -6.73 -17.99
N GLU A 108 -12.49 -6.49 -17.85
CA GLU A 108 -13.39 -7.33 -17.08
C GLU A 108 -14.06 -8.38 -18.00
N TRP A 109 -14.23 -9.61 -17.49
CA TRP A 109 -14.95 -10.69 -18.17
C TRP A 109 -14.37 -11.13 -19.52
N ALA A 110 -13.04 -11.26 -19.60
CA ALA A 110 -12.35 -11.53 -20.86
C ALA A 110 -12.49 -12.98 -21.38
N SER A 111 -13.22 -13.87 -20.71
CA SER A 111 -13.34 -15.28 -21.09
C SER A 111 -13.93 -15.51 -22.48
N SER A 112 -14.74 -14.58 -22.98
CA SER A 112 -15.31 -14.62 -24.34
C SER A 112 -14.31 -14.21 -25.43
N ILE A 113 -13.18 -13.61 -25.07
CA ILE A 113 -12.18 -13.03 -25.98
C ILE A 113 -10.76 -13.51 -25.70
N ASP A 114 -10.57 -14.60 -24.93
CA ASP A 114 -9.24 -15.07 -24.48
C ASP A 114 -8.24 -15.24 -25.64
N ALA A 115 -8.71 -15.68 -26.82
CA ALA A 115 -7.89 -15.85 -28.02
C ALA A 115 -7.36 -14.52 -28.61
N ALA A 116 -8.01 -13.39 -28.33
CA ALA A 116 -7.61 -12.06 -28.79
C ALA A 116 -6.74 -11.31 -27.77
N LEU A 117 -6.59 -11.83 -26.54
CA LEU A 117 -5.76 -11.22 -25.52
C LEU A 117 -4.27 -11.44 -25.82
N PRO A 118 -3.39 -10.47 -25.50
CA PRO A 118 -1.96 -10.69 -25.61
C PRO A 118 -1.50 -11.79 -24.64
N LYS A 119 -0.40 -12.45 -25.04
CA LYS A 119 0.21 -13.50 -24.22
C LYS A 119 0.78 -12.95 -22.92
N ASP A 120 1.39 -11.77 -22.94
CA ASP A 120 1.88 -11.10 -21.74
C ASP A 120 0.77 -10.24 -21.13
N ARG A 121 0.22 -10.69 -20.02
CA ARG A 121 -0.82 -10.00 -19.28
C ARG A 121 -0.76 -10.35 -17.80
N LEU A 122 -1.28 -9.45 -16.98
CA LEU A 122 -1.45 -9.67 -15.56
C LEU A 122 -2.90 -10.09 -15.30
N VAL A 123 -3.11 -11.32 -14.84
CA VAL A 123 -4.45 -11.80 -14.45
C VAL A 123 -4.64 -11.59 -12.96
N VAL A 124 -5.66 -10.84 -12.57
CA VAL A 124 -6.03 -10.54 -11.19
C VAL A 124 -7.34 -11.25 -10.87
N HIS A 125 -7.28 -12.28 -10.04
CA HIS A 125 -8.47 -12.93 -9.50
C HIS A 125 -8.90 -12.24 -8.21
N ILE A 126 -10.20 -11.97 -8.11
CA ILE A 126 -10.84 -11.36 -6.95
C ILE A 126 -11.95 -12.29 -6.46
N VAL A 127 -11.75 -12.91 -5.30
CA VAL A 127 -12.69 -13.90 -4.75
C VAL A 127 -13.25 -13.42 -3.41
N PRO A 128 -14.57 -13.12 -3.32
CA PRO A 128 -15.18 -12.77 -2.05
C PRO A 128 -15.23 -13.94 -1.07
N ARG A 129 -14.86 -13.67 0.19
CA ARG A 129 -14.94 -14.62 1.31
C ARG A 129 -16.07 -14.29 2.27
N ASP A 130 -16.29 -13.01 2.54
CA ASP A 130 -17.43 -12.49 3.27
C ASP A 130 -17.82 -11.09 2.75
N GLU A 131 -18.51 -10.26 3.54
CA GLU A 131 -18.91 -8.92 3.13
C GLU A 131 -17.72 -7.99 2.85
N GLN A 132 -16.63 -8.08 3.62
CA GLN A 132 -15.48 -7.17 3.59
C GLN A 132 -14.19 -7.82 3.09
N VAL A 133 -14.06 -9.13 3.23
CA VAL A 133 -12.83 -9.87 2.94
C VAL A 133 -12.84 -10.39 1.50
N ARG A 134 -11.76 -10.14 0.76
CA ARG A 134 -11.50 -10.69 -0.57
C ARG A 134 -10.14 -11.37 -0.57
N ASP A 135 -10.05 -12.56 -1.17
CA ASP A 135 -8.78 -13.14 -1.57
C ASP A 135 -8.43 -12.59 -2.95
N ILE A 136 -7.20 -12.10 -3.11
CA ILE A 136 -6.67 -11.57 -4.36
C ILE A 136 -5.47 -12.42 -4.79
N SER A 137 -5.50 -12.95 -6.01
CA SER A 137 -4.33 -13.62 -6.60
C SER A 137 -3.95 -13.00 -7.94
N LEU A 138 -2.65 -12.79 -8.14
CA LEU A 138 -2.05 -12.24 -9.35
C LEU A 138 -1.27 -13.35 -10.06
N HIS A 139 -1.49 -13.48 -11.36
CA HIS A 139 -0.78 -14.41 -12.23
C HIS A 139 -0.19 -13.65 -13.41
N SER A 140 1.11 -13.84 -13.64
CA SER A 140 1.79 -13.28 -14.80
C SER A 140 1.99 -14.34 -15.88
N SER A 141 1.88 -13.90 -17.14
CA SER A 141 2.02 -14.76 -18.32
C SER A 141 3.11 -14.28 -19.29
N GLY A 142 3.89 -13.24 -18.94
CA GLY A 142 5.03 -12.78 -19.72
C GLY A 142 5.95 -11.80 -18.97
N PRO A 143 6.99 -11.28 -19.64
CA PRO A 143 8.03 -10.45 -19.01
C PRO A 143 7.55 -9.17 -18.33
N GLN A 144 6.56 -8.47 -18.88
CA GLN A 144 6.01 -7.23 -18.33
C GLN A 144 5.16 -7.52 -17.09
N SER A 145 4.29 -8.52 -17.17
CA SER A 145 3.49 -8.96 -16.01
C SER A 145 4.35 -9.59 -14.91
N ASP A 146 5.44 -10.29 -15.26
CA ASP A 146 6.43 -10.79 -14.29
C ASP A 146 7.10 -9.66 -13.51
N ARG A 147 7.40 -8.53 -14.17
CA ARG A 147 7.98 -7.35 -13.50
C ARG A 147 7.05 -6.83 -12.40
N VAL A 148 5.75 -6.80 -12.66
CA VAL A 148 4.75 -6.38 -11.66
C VAL A 148 4.78 -7.31 -10.45
N ILE A 149 4.73 -8.64 -10.67
CA ILE A 149 4.75 -9.60 -9.56
C ILE A 149 6.07 -9.55 -8.78
N ARG A 150 7.21 -9.35 -9.45
CA ARG A 150 8.50 -9.16 -8.77
C ARG A 150 8.48 -7.89 -7.93
N GLY A 151 8.04 -6.76 -8.49
CA GLY A 151 7.92 -5.50 -7.75
C GLY A 151 7.00 -5.58 -6.53
N LEU A 152 5.98 -6.45 -6.54
CA LEU A 152 5.14 -6.74 -5.36
C LEU A 152 5.78 -7.73 -4.38
N SER A 153 6.57 -8.67 -4.87
CA SER A 153 7.29 -9.64 -4.05
C SER A 153 8.54 -9.04 -3.39
N ASP A 154 9.10 -8.02 -4.02
CA ASP A 154 10.22 -7.20 -3.56
C ASP A 154 9.72 -5.91 -2.89
N ALA A 155 8.41 -5.70 -2.82
CA ALA A 155 7.82 -4.57 -2.11
C ALA A 155 8.24 -4.60 -0.63
N PRO A 156 8.42 -3.43 0.00
CA PRO A 156 8.76 -3.31 1.41
C PRO A 156 7.94 -4.26 2.29
N LYS A 157 8.61 -5.18 3.00
CA LYS A 157 7.97 -6.16 3.92
C LYS A 157 8.17 -5.82 5.39
N HIS A 158 8.86 -4.72 5.65
CA HIS A 158 9.36 -4.42 6.97
C HIS A 158 8.67 -3.21 7.57
N TYR A 159 8.58 -3.18 8.88
CA TYR A 159 7.92 -2.11 9.62
C TYR A 159 8.87 -1.61 10.70
N VAL A 160 8.95 -0.30 10.85
CA VAL A 160 9.70 0.32 11.94
C VAL A 160 8.80 0.44 13.15
N LEU A 161 9.18 -0.16 14.27
CA LEU A 161 8.52 -0.02 15.56
C LEU A 161 9.41 0.80 16.50
N ALA A 162 8.88 1.89 17.03
CA ALA A 162 9.63 2.82 17.85
C ALA A 162 8.96 3.09 19.20
N LYS A 163 9.76 3.09 20.27
CA LYS A 163 9.34 3.48 21.62
C LYS A 163 10.44 4.26 22.31
N MET A 164 10.06 5.36 22.96
CA MET A 164 11.00 6.28 23.58
C MET A 164 10.52 6.70 24.96
N SER A 165 11.47 6.90 25.86
CA SER A 165 11.31 7.51 27.17
C SER A 165 12.37 8.60 27.38
N ASP A 166 12.32 9.31 28.50
CA ASP A 166 13.35 10.30 28.83
C ASP A 166 14.72 9.67 29.13
N ALA A 167 14.79 8.36 29.40
CA ALA A 167 16.04 7.65 29.68
C ALA A 167 16.58 6.90 28.47
N TRP A 168 15.71 6.24 27.71
CA TRP A 168 16.09 5.30 26.65
C TRP A 168 15.19 5.41 25.43
N ALA A 169 15.72 4.95 24.30
CA ALA A 169 14.97 4.75 23.08
C ALA A 169 15.19 3.33 22.54
N GLU A 170 14.15 2.80 21.91
CA GLU A 170 14.15 1.49 21.29
C GLU A 170 13.52 1.60 19.90
N LEU A 171 14.21 1.02 18.92
CA LEU A 171 13.76 0.90 17.55
C LEU A 171 13.90 -0.56 17.11
N ALA A 172 12.93 -1.06 16.37
CA ALA A 172 12.99 -2.39 15.77
C ALA A 172 12.47 -2.35 14.34
N ILE A 173 13.12 -3.11 13.45
CA ILE A 173 12.60 -3.47 12.15
C ILE A 173 12.04 -4.88 12.26
N VAL A 174 10.76 -5.04 11.93
CA VAL A 174 10.07 -6.32 11.96
C VAL A 174 9.49 -6.64 10.59
N ASP A 175 9.36 -7.93 10.24
CA ASP A 175 8.57 -8.32 9.08
C ASP A 175 7.05 -8.27 9.38
N ALA A 176 6.21 -8.50 8.37
CA ALA A 176 4.75 -8.53 8.51
C ALA A 176 4.22 -9.59 9.49
N ARG A 177 5.04 -10.58 9.88
CA ARG A 177 4.69 -11.61 10.88
C ARG A 177 5.15 -11.22 12.29
N GLY A 178 5.82 -10.08 12.45
CA GLY A 178 6.37 -9.60 13.70
C GLY A 178 7.71 -10.21 14.06
N LYS A 179 8.37 -10.90 13.12
CA LYS A 179 9.73 -11.38 13.35
C LYS A 179 10.68 -10.19 13.30
N GLU A 180 11.43 -9.98 14.38
CA GLU A 180 12.46 -8.96 14.45
C GLU A 180 13.62 -9.29 13.50
N ILE A 181 13.98 -8.32 12.68
CA ILE A 181 15.07 -8.38 11.71
C ILE A 181 16.29 -7.64 12.26
N ALA A 182 16.06 -6.47 12.86
CA ALA A 182 17.08 -5.68 13.52
C ALA A 182 16.45 -4.86 14.65
N ALA A 183 17.20 -4.61 15.71
CA ALA A 183 16.79 -3.69 16.77
C ALA A 183 17.96 -2.86 17.29
N ARG A 184 17.61 -1.72 17.88
CA ARG A 184 18.51 -0.81 18.59
C ARG A 184 17.85 -0.44 19.91
N HIS A 185 18.65 -0.43 20.95
CA HIS A 185 18.28 0.08 22.26
C HIS A 185 19.46 0.88 22.80
N TRP A 186 19.23 2.13 23.19
CA TRP A 186 20.28 2.99 23.71
C TRP A 186 19.76 3.97 24.77
N GLU A 187 20.70 4.45 25.59
CA GLU A 187 20.44 5.55 26.52
C GLU A 187 20.33 6.85 25.73
N ALA A 188 19.12 7.41 25.68
CA ALA A 188 18.82 8.56 24.86
C ALA A 188 19.03 9.88 25.61
N GLY A 189 18.62 9.93 26.89
CA GLY A 189 18.79 11.09 27.76
C GLY A 189 18.57 12.44 27.07
N ARG A 190 19.58 13.33 27.17
CA ARG A 190 19.58 14.66 26.52
C ARG A 190 20.04 14.64 25.06
N SER A 191 20.49 13.51 24.53
CA SER A 191 21.05 13.41 23.19
C SER A 191 20.10 12.82 22.14
N LEU A 192 18.91 12.34 22.53
CA LEU A 192 17.91 11.76 21.62
C LEU A 192 17.74 12.53 20.30
N ALA A 193 17.57 13.85 20.39
CA ALA A 193 17.32 14.69 19.21
C ALA A 193 18.48 14.66 18.19
N ARG A 194 19.71 14.40 18.66
CA ARG A 194 20.89 14.25 17.79
C ARG A 194 21.01 12.82 17.28
N ASP A 195 20.81 11.86 18.16
CA ASP A 195 21.19 10.46 17.89
C ASP A 195 20.10 9.71 17.10
N LEU A 196 18.82 10.08 17.27
CA LEU A 196 17.68 9.35 16.69
C LEU A 196 17.74 9.25 15.17
N HIS A 197 18.11 10.33 14.46
CA HIS A 197 18.22 10.31 13.00
C HIS A 197 19.33 9.36 12.55
N GLN A 198 20.49 9.41 13.20
CA GLN A 198 21.62 8.54 12.90
C GLN A 198 21.29 7.06 13.17
N GLU A 199 20.67 6.77 14.32
CA GLU A 199 20.24 5.40 14.66
C GLU A 199 19.19 4.88 13.67
N LEU A 200 18.28 5.73 13.21
CA LEU A 200 17.29 5.38 12.19
C LEU A 200 17.93 5.06 10.83
N GLU A 201 18.91 5.86 10.39
CA GLU A 201 19.65 5.59 9.14
C GLU A 201 20.44 4.29 9.23
N GLN A 202 21.15 4.07 10.33
CA GLN A 202 21.91 2.83 10.55
C GLN A 202 21.00 1.60 10.67
N LEU A 203 19.83 1.77 11.29
CA LEU A 203 18.86 0.70 11.41
C LEU A 203 18.23 0.38 10.05
N ALA A 204 17.92 1.36 9.22
CA ALA A 204 17.33 1.15 7.89
C ALA A 204 18.31 0.49 6.90
N MET A 205 19.61 0.59 7.13
CA MET A 205 20.68 -0.11 6.40
C MET A 205 21.10 -1.41 7.12
N PHE A 206 20.12 -2.22 7.54
CA PHE A 206 20.38 -3.40 8.38
C PHE A 206 21.10 -4.55 7.64
N ASP A 207 21.16 -4.53 6.30
CA ASP A 207 22.09 -5.31 5.49
C ASP A 207 22.46 -4.59 4.17
N GLU A 208 23.33 -5.19 3.35
CA GLU A 208 23.81 -4.61 2.07
C GLU A 208 22.71 -4.40 1.02
N ASN A 209 21.52 -4.98 1.19
CA ASN A 209 20.45 -5.01 0.20
C ASN A 209 19.19 -4.25 0.63
N HIS A 210 19.09 -3.79 1.88
CA HIS A 210 17.89 -3.11 2.39
C HIS A 210 18.11 -1.62 2.68
N SER A 211 17.05 -0.85 2.46
CA SER A 211 17.02 0.60 2.64
C SER A 211 15.65 1.06 3.17
N TRP A 212 15.50 2.37 3.32
CA TRP A 212 14.19 2.99 3.61
C TRP A 212 13.09 2.66 2.60
N GLN A 213 13.44 2.25 1.38
CA GLN A 213 12.48 1.81 0.38
C GLN A 213 11.80 0.48 0.74
N ASP A 214 12.39 -0.26 1.68
CA ASP A 214 11.92 -1.57 2.15
C ASP A 214 11.05 -1.49 3.42
N ILE A 215 10.78 -0.27 3.89
CA ILE A 215 9.86 0.01 5.00
C ILE A 215 8.45 0.27 4.47
N ALA A 216 7.49 -0.50 4.97
CA ALA A 216 6.07 -0.44 4.60
C ALA A 216 5.25 0.43 5.55
N GLY A 217 5.78 0.77 6.73
CA GLY A 217 5.07 1.60 7.70
C GLY A 217 5.81 1.78 9.02
N ILE A 218 5.32 2.72 9.82
CA ILE A 218 5.93 3.13 11.09
C ILE A 218 4.90 2.98 12.22
N GLY A 219 5.24 2.20 13.25
CA GLY A 219 4.43 2.06 14.46
C GLY A 219 5.14 2.70 15.63
N VAL A 220 4.50 3.66 16.31
CA VAL A 220 5.12 4.37 17.43
C VAL A 220 4.29 4.21 18.69
N TYR A 221 4.96 3.90 19.81
CA TYR A 221 4.35 3.98 21.11
C TYR A 221 4.05 5.44 21.45
N ALA A 222 2.79 5.78 21.73
CA ALA A 222 2.31 7.16 21.80
C ALA A 222 2.18 7.71 23.23
N GLY A 223 2.65 7.00 24.26
CA GLY A 223 2.51 7.43 25.65
C GLY A 223 3.67 7.04 26.56
N PRO A 224 3.73 7.58 27.79
CA PRO A 224 3.01 8.76 28.26
C PRO A 224 3.58 10.07 27.68
N GLY A 225 2.70 10.97 27.24
CA GLY A 225 3.01 12.26 26.60
C GLY A 225 3.83 13.26 27.44
N SER A 226 4.04 12.98 28.73
CA SER A 226 4.88 13.77 29.63
C SER A 226 6.36 13.71 29.25
N PHE A 227 6.80 12.64 28.59
CA PHE A 227 8.19 12.49 28.18
C PHE A 227 8.54 13.48 27.06
N THR A 228 9.63 14.22 27.26
CA THR A 228 10.12 15.17 26.25
C THR A 228 10.67 14.43 25.06
N SER A 229 11.39 13.33 25.33
CA SER A 229 11.92 12.41 24.33
C SER A 229 10.84 11.86 23.39
N LEU A 230 9.68 11.47 23.94
CA LEU A 230 8.56 10.97 23.17
C LEU A 230 8.06 11.99 22.14
N ARG A 231 7.88 13.25 22.56
CA ARG A 231 7.38 14.32 21.70
C ARG A 231 8.34 14.65 20.55
N ILE A 232 9.63 14.67 20.85
CA ILE A 232 10.69 14.84 19.84
C ILE A 232 10.64 13.69 18.85
N GLY A 233 10.62 12.45 19.36
CA GLY A 233 10.56 11.25 18.54
C GLY A 233 9.34 11.20 17.62
N LEU A 234 8.14 11.48 18.15
CA LEU A 234 6.92 11.54 17.35
C LEU A 234 7.03 12.56 16.22
N THR A 235 7.63 13.72 16.47
CA THR A 235 7.86 14.73 15.42
C THR A 235 8.75 14.17 14.31
N VAL A 236 9.82 13.47 14.66
CA VAL A 236 10.73 12.84 13.69
C VAL A 236 10.00 11.78 12.88
N PHE A 237 9.28 10.85 13.52
CA PHE A 237 8.56 9.78 12.82
C PHE A 237 7.44 10.29 11.92
N ASN A 238 6.66 11.29 12.36
CA ASN A 238 5.66 11.93 11.52
C ASN A 238 6.30 12.57 10.28
N THR A 239 7.47 13.20 10.43
CA THR A 239 8.20 13.80 9.30
C THR A 239 8.65 12.73 8.30
N TYR A 240 9.25 11.64 8.78
CA TYR A 240 9.64 10.51 7.91
C TYR A 240 8.45 9.89 7.19
N ALA A 241 7.35 9.66 7.91
CA ALA A 241 6.13 9.11 7.34
C ALA A 241 5.59 10.00 6.22
N HIS A 242 5.58 11.32 6.43
CA HIS A 242 5.14 12.28 5.42
C HIS A 242 6.06 12.29 4.19
N GLU A 243 7.37 12.46 4.37
CA GLU A 243 8.35 12.55 3.27
C GLU A 243 8.39 11.27 2.42
N LEU A 244 8.35 10.11 3.08
CA LEU A 244 8.42 8.81 2.41
C LEU A 244 7.03 8.28 1.99
N ARG A 245 5.95 9.02 2.31
CA ARG A 245 4.56 8.62 2.10
C ARG A 245 4.25 7.23 2.70
N LEU A 246 4.75 6.99 3.90
CA LEU A 246 4.54 5.75 4.66
C LEU A 246 3.36 5.91 5.62
N PRO A 247 2.54 4.86 5.80
CA PRO A 247 1.54 4.84 6.87
C PRO A 247 2.24 4.87 8.23
N ILE A 248 1.69 5.66 9.16
CA ILE A 248 2.14 5.74 10.54
C ILE A 248 0.99 5.46 11.50
N VAL A 249 1.22 4.73 12.59
CA VAL A 249 0.21 4.47 13.62
C VAL A 249 0.76 4.69 15.03
N GLY A 250 -0.04 5.32 15.88
CA GLY A 250 0.22 5.48 17.31
C GLY A 250 -0.51 4.43 18.16
N VAL A 251 0.14 3.89 19.18
CA VAL A 251 -0.49 2.94 20.12
C VAL A 251 -0.17 3.29 21.57
N GLN A 252 -1.16 3.18 22.47
CA GLN A 252 -1.05 3.47 23.91
C GLN A 252 -1.48 2.28 24.79
N ASP A 253 -1.25 1.06 24.31
CA ASP A 253 -1.54 -0.17 25.06
C ASP A 253 -0.47 -0.47 26.12
N ASP A 254 -0.65 -1.61 26.79
CA ASP A 254 0.36 -2.20 27.64
C ASP A 254 1.74 -2.22 26.94
N VAL A 255 2.77 -1.95 27.73
CA VAL A 255 4.17 -1.91 27.33
C VAL A 255 4.60 -3.21 26.65
N ASP A 256 3.93 -4.32 26.95
CA ASP A 256 4.28 -5.62 26.39
C ASP A 256 3.54 -5.95 25.08
N THR A 257 2.42 -5.28 24.77
CA THR A 257 1.56 -5.64 23.63
C THR A 257 1.53 -4.60 22.51
N TRP A 258 2.03 -3.38 22.76
CA TRP A 258 1.96 -2.28 21.80
C TRP A 258 2.58 -2.62 20.44
N LYS A 259 3.70 -3.34 20.39
CA LYS A 259 4.38 -3.73 19.13
C LYS A 259 3.45 -4.56 18.25
N GLN A 260 2.79 -5.56 18.83
CA GLN A 260 1.87 -6.45 18.13
C GLN A 260 0.65 -5.68 17.62
N ARG A 261 0.10 -4.77 18.44
CA ARG A 261 -1.04 -3.95 18.01
C ARG A 261 -0.65 -2.95 16.92
N ALA A 262 0.48 -2.27 17.05
CA ALA A 262 0.96 -1.32 16.04
C ALA A 262 1.17 -2.03 14.70
N LEU A 263 1.85 -3.19 14.72
CA LEU A 263 2.04 -4.00 13.53
C LEU A 263 0.70 -4.48 12.94
N LYS A 264 -0.23 -4.94 13.77
CA LYS A 264 -1.55 -5.38 13.31
C LYS A 264 -2.30 -4.25 12.58
N ARG A 265 -2.28 -3.02 13.14
CA ARG A 265 -2.89 -1.84 12.50
C ARG A 265 -2.24 -1.55 11.15
N LEU A 266 -0.90 -1.53 11.09
CA LEU A 266 -0.15 -1.27 9.85
C LEU A 266 -0.42 -2.32 8.77
N VAL A 267 -0.39 -3.61 9.13
CA VAL A 267 -0.66 -4.72 8.20
C VAL A 267 -2.13 -4.71 7.73
N ALA A 268 -3.05 -4.21 8.57
CA ALA A 268 -4.45 -3.99 8.19
C ALA A 268 -4.67 -2.74 7.31
N GLY A 269 -3.60 -2.02 6.97
CA GLY A 269 -3.65 -0.81 6.15
C GLY A 269 -4.10 0.44 6.90
N GLU A 270 -4.17 0.42 8.23
CA GLU A 270 -4.51 1.60 9.01
C GLU A 270 -3.37 2.61 9.01
N HIS A 271 -3.73 3.91 9.05
CA HIS A 271 -2.79 5.00 9.26
C HIS A 271 -3.47 6.13 10.05
N ASP A 272 -2.68 6.84 10.83
CA ASP A 272 -3.05 8.07 11.52
C ASP A 272 -2.52 9.26 10.68
N GLU A 273 -3.28 10.35 10.58
CA GLU A 273 -2.84 11.57 9.86
C GLU A 273 -1.57 12.17 10.49
N ILE A 274 -1.55 12.19 11.83
CA ILE A 274 -0.40 12.56 12.65
C ILE A 274 -0.51 11.82 13.98
N VAL A 275 0.60 11.22 14.43
CA VAL A 275 0.65 10.60 15.76
C VAL A 275 1.01 11.64 16.80
N MET A 276 0.07 11.91 17.70
CA MET A 276 0.23 12.87 18.79
C MET A 276 0.52 12.18 20.14
N PRO A 277 1.28 12.84 21.03
CA PRO A 277 1.53 12.31 22.37
C PRO A 277 0.24 12.20 23.16
N GLN A 278 0.01 11.05 23.79
CA GLN A 278 -1.18 10.78 24.59
C GLN A 278 -0.88 10.95 26.07
N TYR A 279 -1.62 11.87 26.70
CA TYR A 279 -1.49 12.19 28.11
C TYR A 279 -2.51 11.35 28.89
N GLY A 280 -2.04 10.47 29.77
CA GLY A 280 -2.89 9.56 30.57
C GLY A 280 -3.75 10.25 31.64
N ALA A 281 -3.71 11.58 31.74
CA ALA A 281 -4.52 12.39 32.63
C ALA A 281 -4.86 13.73 31.96
N PRO A 282 -6.03 14.34 32.30
CA PRO A 282 -6.38 15.68 31.80
C PRO A 282 -5.32 16.71 32.20
N ALA A 283 -5.13 17.72 31.36
CA ALA A 283 -4.16 18.78 31.60
C ALA A 283 -4.39 19.44 32.96
N HIS A 284 -3.41 19.34 33.87
CA HIS A 284 -3.41 20.12 35.11
C HIS A 284 -3.10 21.59 34.78
N ILE A 285 -4.14 22.35 34.47
CA ILE A 285 -4.04 23.80 34.29
C ILE A 285 -3.80 24.40 35.68
N THR A 286 -2.56 24.86 35.92
CA THR A 286 -2.25 25.61 37.13
C THR A 286 -2.88 26.99 36.99
N ALA A 287 -3.82 27.34 37.88
CA ALA A 287 -4.43 28.67 37.84
C ALA A 287 -3.34 29.76 38.00
N PRO A 288 -3.40 30.85 37.21
CA PRO A 288 -2.43 31.92 37.33
C PRO A 288 -2.42 32.46 38.76
N ARG A 289 -1.22 32.56 39.36
CA ARG A 289 -1.06 33.20 40.67
C ARG A 289 -1.46 34.67 40.52
N LYS A 290 -2.48 35.09 41.28
CA LYS A 290 -2.86 36.50 41.44
C LYS A 290 -1.73 37.29 42.10
#